data_AF-A0A1G0XVZ1-F1
#
_entry.id   AF-A0A1G0XVZ1-F1
#
_cell.length_a   1.000
_cell.length_b   1.000
_cell.length_c   1.000
_cell.angle_alpha   90.00
_cell.angle_beta   90.00
_cell.angle_gamma   90.00
#
_symmetry.space_group_name_H-M   'P 1'
#
loop_
_entity.id
_entity.type
_entity.pdbx_description
1 polymer ?
#
loop_
_entity_poly.entity_id
_entity_poly.type
_entity_poly.pdbx_seq_one_letter_code
_entity_poly.pdbx_strand_id
1 'polypeptide(L)'
;MTKRSPIAVFILPMITCGIYAIVWYVKTKEEMNAQGTAIPTAWLLILPFINIYWLWKYCEGVEKVTNKAMTGPVAFLLILLLGSIGMAVVQSKFNSI
;
A
#
# COMPACT_ATOMS: atom_id res chain seq x y z
N MET A 1 -3.19 6.39 10.81
CA MET A 1 -1.88 5.81 10.38
C MET A 1 -0.79 6.88 10.43
N THR A 2 0.50 6.54 10.24
CA THR A 2 1.54 7.58 10.21
C THR A 2 1.30 8.49 9.01
N LYS A 3 1.15 9.79 9.27
CA LYS A 3 0.93 10.78 8.22
C LYS A 3 2.20 10.91 7.37
N ARG A 4 2.06 10.69 6.07
CA ARG A 4 3.14 10.85 5.08
C ARG A 4 2.64 11.73 3.94
N SER A 5 3.52 12.54 3.36
CA SER A 5 3.17 13.35 2.19
C SER A 5 2.81 12.45 0.99
N PRO A 6 1.59 12.54 0.42
CA PRO A 6 1.23 11.79 -0.79
C PRO A 6 2.14 12.13 -1.98
N ILE A 7 2.59 13.39 -2.05
CA ILE A 7 3.53 13.85 -3.08
C ILE A 7 4.88 13.14 -2.92
N ALA A 8 5.37 12.99 -1.69
CA ALA A 8 6.60 12.24 -1.44
C ALA A 8 6.45 10.76 -1.80
N VAL A 9 5.30 10.16 -1.50
CA VAL A 9 4.99 8.76 -1.86
C VAL A 9 4.93 8.55 -3.37
N PHE A 10 4.51 9.56 -4.13
CA PHE A 10 4.54 9.53 -5.59
C PHE A 10 5.96 9.67 -6.15
N ILE A 11 6.73 10.65 -5.66
CA ILE A 11 8.03 11.04 -6.25
C ILE A 11 9.17 10.11 -5.86
N LEU A 12 9.24 9.69 -4.59
CA LEU A 12 10.38 8.93 -4.08
C LEU A 12 10.58 7.55 -4.75
N PRO A 13 9.53 6.79 -5.14
CA PRO A 13 9.72 5.60 -5.96
C PRO A 13 10.43 5.87 -7.29
N MET A 14 10.21 7.03 -7.91
CA MET A 14 10.86 7.39 -9.18
C MET A 14 12.33 7.73 -8.97
N ILE A 15 12.65 8.48 -7.91
CA ILE A 15 14.04 8.86 -7.58
C ILE A 15 14.86 7.64 -7.12
N THR A 16 14.23 6.72 -6.40
CA THR A 16 14.90 5.56 -5.79
C THR A 16 14.75 4.27 -6.61
N CYS A 17 14.32 4.35 -7.87
CA CYS A 17 14.12 3.20 -8.76
C CYS A 17 13.26 2.07 -8.12
N GLY A 18 12.16 2.43 -7.47
CA GLY A 18 11.22 1.50 -6.84
C GLY A 18 11.57 1.05 -5.43
N ILE A 19 12.78 1.34 -4.92
CA ILE A 19 13.19 0.95 -3.55
C ILE A 19 12.26 1.57 -2.51
N TYR A 20 11.95 2.86 -2.65
CA TYR A 20 11.02 3.52 -1.74
C TYR A 20 9.62 2.90 -1.77
N ALA A 21 9.16 2.36 -2.90
CA ALA A 21 7.86 1.69 -2.95
C ALA A 21 7.84 0.47 -2.02
N ILE A 22 8.91 -0.32 -2.01
CA ILE A 22 9.04 -1.47 -1.10
C ILE A 22 9.06 -1.00 0.36
N VAL A 23 9.83 0.04 0.68
CA VAL A 23 9.88 0.61 2.04
C VAL A 23 8.50 1.09 2.48
N TRP A 24 7.76 1.76 1.59
CA TRP A 24 6.41 2.21 1.87
C TRP A 24 5.48 1.04 2.16
N TYR A 25 5.47 -0.01 1.32
CA TYR A 25 4.67 -1.21 1.53
C TYR A 25 4.97 -1.91 2.85
N VAL A 26 6.24 -2.02 3.24
CA VAL A 26 6.64 -2.61 4.52
C VAL A 26 6.03 -1.80 5.67
N LYS A 27 6.21 -0.47 5.65
CA LYS A 27 5.78 0.41 6.75
C LYS A 27 4.27 0.48 6.90
N THR A 28 3.54 0.64 5.80
CA THR A 28 2.08 0.73 5.86
C THR A 28 1.45 -0.62 6.22
N LYS A 29 2.02 -1.74 5.76
CA LYS A 29 1.64 -3.08 6.21
C LYS A 29 1.81 -3.25 7.72
N GLU A 30 2.94 -2.86 8.28
CA GLU A 30 3.21 -3.00 9.72
C GLU A 30 2.18 -2.21 10.53
N GLU A 31 1.88 -0.99 10.11
CA GLU A 31 0.86 -0.14 10.70
C GLU A 31 -0.55 -0.75 10.60
N MET A 32 -0.91 -1.31 9.44
CA MET A 32 -2.20 -1.98 9.27
C MET A 32 -2.30 -3.24 10.13
N ASN A 33 -1.22 -4.03 10.21
CA ASN A 33 -1.18 -5.23 11.04
C ASN A 33 -1.30 -4.90 12.53
N ALA A 34 -0.73 -3.77 12.98
CA ALA A 34 -0.94 -3.27 14.34
C ALA A 34 -2.40 -2.89 14.63
N GLN A 35 -3.22 -2.68 13.60
CA GLN A 35 -4.66 -2.43 13.68
C GLN A 35 -5.51 -3.71 13.48
N GLY A 36 -4.91 -4.89 13.56
CA GLY A 36 -5.63 -6.17 13.50
C GLY A 36 -5.76 -6.79 12.10
N THR A 37 -5.01 -6.30 11.11
CA THR A 37 -4.88 -7.00 9.82
C THR A 37 -3.83 -8.11 9.87
N ALA A 38 -3.94 -9.08 8.98
CA ALA A 38 -2.99 -10.20 8.88
C ALA A 38 -2.35 -10.24 7.48
N ILE A 39 -1.66 -9.16 7.11
CA ILE A 39 -0.96 -9.06 5.83
C ILE A 39 0.39 -9.80 5.94
N PRO A 40 0.72 -10.72 5.02
CA PRO A 40 1.97 -11.48 5.03
C PRO A 40 3.21 -10.60 4.78
N THR A 41 4.43 -11.14 4.86
CA THR A 41 5.68 -10.34 4.75
C THR A 41 5.80 -9.66 3.39
N ALA A 42 6.26 -8.40 3.36
CA ALA A 42 6.39 -7.64 2.11
C ALA A 42 7.48 -8.20 1.17
N TRP A 43 8.35 -9.09 1.66
CA TRP A 43 9.33 -9.83 0.86
C TRP A 43 8.70 -10.64 -0.29
N LEU A 44 7.43 -11.01 -0.16
CA LEU A 44 6.69 -11.70 -1.22
C LEU A 44 6.44 -10.82 -2.46
N LEU A 45 6.61 -9.50 -2.38
CA LEU A 45 6.52 -8.59 -3.53
C LEU A 45 7.64 -8.79 -4.56
N ILE A 46 8.79 -9.31 -4.15
CA ILE A 46 9.94 -9.52 -5.03
C ILE A 46 9.73 -10.77 -5.91
N LEU A 47 8.83 -11.67 -5.51
CA LEU A 47 8.56 -12.92 -6.23
C LEU A 47 7.56 -12.66 -7.37
N PRO A 48 7.90 -13.02 -8.62
CA PRO A 48 7.17 -12.58 -9.82
C PRO A 48 5.72 -13.06 -9.93
N PHE A 49 5.36 -14.16 -9.25
CA PHE A 49 3.99 -14.72 -9.28
C PHE A 49 3.21 -14.49 -7.99
N ILE A 50 3.90 -14.28 -6.86
CA ILE A 50 3.28 -14.14 -5.54
C ILE A 50 2.98 -12.67 -5.22
N ASN A 51 3.62 -11.74 -5.93
CA ASN A 51 3.42 -10.30 -5.77
C ASN A 51 1.94 -9.87 -5.94
N ILE A 52 1.19 -10.45 -6.89
CA ILE A 52 -0.23 -10.12 -7.13
C ILE A 52 -1.10 -10.60 -5.96
N TYR A 53 -0.86 -11.83 -5.50
CA TYR A 53 -1.55 -12.36 -4.32
C TYR A 53 -1.26 -11.49 -3.08
N TRP A 54 0.00 -11.14 -2.87
CA TRP A 54 0.39 -10.28 -1.76
C TRP A 54 -0.29 -8.91 -1.86
N LEU A 55 -0.32 -8.31 -3.05
CA LEU A 55 -0.98 -7.03 -3.29
C LEU A 55 -2.47 -7.10 -3.00
N TRP A 56 -3.13 -8.20 -3.35
CA TRP A 56 -4.53 -8.43 -2.98
C TRP A 56 -4.72 -8.43 -1.45
N LYS A 57 -3.92 -9.21 -0.71
CA LYS A 57 -3.97 -9.25 0.76
C LYS A 57 -3.67 -7.89 1.39
N TYR A 58 -2.77 -7.12 0.79
CA TYR A 58 -2.49 -5.75 1.22
C TYR A 58 -3.72 -4.85 1.06
N CYS A 59 -4.43 -4.93 -0.07
CA CYS A 59 -5.62 -4.13 -0.35
C CYS A 59 -6.83 -4.51 0.52
N GLU A 60 -6.98 -5.79 0.88
CA GLU A 60 -7.93 -6.21 1.93
C GLU A 60 -7.62 -5.54 3.28
N GLY A 61 -6.33 -5.36 3.58
CA GLY A 61 -5.89 -4.59 4.74
C GLY A 61 -6.29 -3.12 4.67
N VAL A 62 -6.11 -2.49 3.50
CA VAL A 62 -6.53 -1.09 3.24
C VAL A 62 -8.03 -0.93 3.51
N GLU A 63 -8.87 -1.84 3.04
CA GLU A 63 -10.32 -1.78 3.27
C GLU A 63 -10.69 -1.85 4.74
N LYS A 64 -10.02 -2.72 5.50
CA LYS A 64 -10.24 -2.88 6.94
C LYS A 64 -9.87 -1.62 7.71
N VAL A 65 -8.68 -1.06 7.47
CA VAL A 65 -8.20 0.11 8.23
C VAL A 65 -8.88 1.41 7.82
N THR A 66 -9.37 1.49 6.58
CA THR A 66 -10.15 2.66 6.11
C THR A 66 -11.64 2.55 6.43
N ASN A 67 -12.07 1.51 7.17
CA ASN A 67 -13.48 1.25 7.48
C ASN A 67 -14.39 1.34 6.24
N LYS A 68 -13.98 0.70 5.13
CA LYS A 68 -14.64 0.70 3.82
C LYS A 68 -14.73 2.06 3.11
N ALA A 69 -14.08 3.12 3.60
CA ALA A 69 -13.96 4.38 2.86
C ALA A 69 -13.18 4.21 1.54
N MET A 70 -12.36 3.15 1.45
CA MET A 70 -11.80 2.65 0.20
C MET A 70 -11.96 1.12 0.19
N THR A 71 -12.63 0.57 -0.84
CA THR A 71 -12.80 -0.89 -0.95
C THR A 71 -11.51 -1.56 -1.44
N GLY A 72 -11.28 -2.80 -1.05
CA GLY A 72 -10.11 -3.58 -1.41
C GLY A 72 -9.93 -3.70 -2.93
N PRO A 73 -10.97 -4.03 -3.72
CA PRO A 73 -10.87 -4.07 -5.17
C PRO A 73 -10.50 -2.73 -5.80
N VAL A 74 -11.02 -1.61 -5.27
CA VAL A 74 -10.67 -0.27 -5.76
C VAL A 74 -9.23 0.06 -5.44
N ALA A 75 -8.78 -0.18 -4.20
CA ALA A 75 -7.38 -0.01 -3.82
C ALA A 75 -6.45 -0.87 -4.69
N PHE A 76 -6.85 -2.11 -4.97
CA PHE A 76 -6.10 -3.04 -5.82
C PHE A 76 -5.95 -2.53 -7.25
N LEU A 77 -7.05 -2.14 -7.90
CA LEU A 77 -7.03 -1.61 -9.26
C LEU A 77 -6.23 -0.30 -9.35
N LEU A 78 -6.35 0.58 -8.35
CA LEU A 78 -5.57 1.82 -8.29
C LEU A 78 -4.06 1.53 -8.24
N ILE A 79 -3.63 0.64 -7.36
CA ILE A 79 -2.20 0.32 -7.23
C ILE A 79 -1.69 -0.46 -8.45
N LEU A 80 -2.46 -1.43 -8.94
CA LEU A 80 -2.05 -2.28 -10.06
C LEU A 80 -1.93 -1.50 -11.38
N LEU A 81 -2.88 -0.60 -11.67
CA LEU A 81 -2.92 0.12 -12.94
C LEU A 81 -2.17 1.46 -12.90
N LEU A 82 -2.13 2.13 -11.74
CA LEU A 82 -1.56 3.48 -11.62
C LEU A 82 -0.23 3.51 -10.85
N GLY A 83 0.22 2.38 -10.31
CA GLY A 83 1.52 2.25 -9.63
C GLY A 83 1.71 3.28 -8.50
N SER A 84 2.72 4.14 -8.63
CA SER A 84 3.05 5.18 -7.64
C SER A 84 1.94 6.20 -7.43
N ILE A 85 1.10 6.47 -8.45
CA ILE A 85 -0.08 7.34 -8.30
C ILE A 85 -1.11 6.65 -7.40
N GLY A 86 -1.35 5.35 -7.60
CA GLY A 86 -2.24 4.55 -6.76
C GLY A 86 -1.78 4.54 -5.31
N MET A 87 -0.47 4.38 -5.07
CA MET A 87 0.12 4.48 -3.73
C MET A 87 -0.13 5.84 -3.07
N ALA A 88 0.00 6.95 -3.82
CA ALA A 88 -0.26 8.29 -3.30
C ALA A 88 -1.74 8.50 -2.92
N VAL A 89 -2.67 7.98 -3.73
CA VAL A 89 -4.11 8.02 -3.42
C VAL A 89 -4.42 7.23 -2.15
N VAL A 90 -3.87 6.02 -2.01
CA VAL A 90 -4.02 5.20 -0.80
C VAL A 90 -3.41 5.91 0.41
N GLN A 91 -2.24 6.53 0.26
CA GLN A 91 -1.63 7.32 1.33
C GLN A 91 -2.51 8.49 1.76
N SER A 92 -3.18 9.16 0.83
CA SER A 92 -4.13 10.24 1.16
C SER A 92 -5.25 9.74 2.08
N LYS A 93 -5.76 8.51 1.83
CA LYS A 93 -6.74 7.87 2.71
C LYS A 93 -6.15 7.44 4.05
N PHE A 94 -4.93 6.91 4.07
CA PHE A 94 -4.23 6.62 5.32
C PHE A 94 -4.00 7.87 6.19
N ASN A 95 -3.88 9.05 5.59
CA ASN A 95 -3.73 10.29 6.34
C ASN A 95 -5.04 10.79 6.97
N SER A 96 -6.20 10.31 6.49
CA SER A 96 -7.53 10.65 7.02
C SER A 96 -7.99 9.75 8.16
N ILE A 97 -7.23 8.70 8.48
CA ILE A 97 -7.45 7.77 9.60
C ILE A 97 -6.34 7.91 10.66
#